data_AF-A0A932NV97-F1
#
_entry.id   AF-A0A932NV97-F1
#
_cell.length_a   1.000
_cell.length_b   1.000
_cell.length_c   1.000
_cell.angle_alpha   90.00
_cell.angle_beta   90.00
_cell.angle_gamma   90.00
#
_symmetry.space_group_name_H-M   'P 1'
#
loop_
_entity.id
_entity.type
_entity.pdbx_description
1 polymer ?
#
loop_
_entity_poly.entity_id
_entity_poly.type
_entity_poly.pdbx_seq_one_letter_code
_entity_poly.pdbx_strand_id
1 'polypeptide(L)'
;MFSATFNTMFGFIGVFYGVLLPLVLLQFLALLLIPTLLHHKGDAIEVGKAIYCLLLEGLGLILLTAGGIPTVYSVLSGSLLQDRQYLALLLIFAAGGLLFLWHDHLMHSVDKSVRALPQAILFFAVRLVGIGAIVFSILSLVLSVILHQETLEQNWWVLHTIVFIYGAFLWWCTSFDHLGKDLFKAGPFGFAGKASRSAKLSNTLLSVIRKKR
;
A
#
# COMPACT_ATOMS: atom_id res chain seq x y z
N MET A 1 33.05 -17.17 -5.63
CA MET A 1 31.90 -16.37 -5.13
C MET A 1 31.10 -15.73 -6.27
N PHE A 2 31.71 -15.10 -7.28
CA PHE A 2 30.99 -14.44 -8.39
C PHE A 2 30.08 -15.38 -9.23
N SER A 3 30.49 -16.64 -9.45
CA SER A 3 29.70 -17.61 -10.22
C SER A 3 28.42 -18.07 -9.52
N ALA A 4 28.42 -18.13 -8.18
CA ALA A 4 27.23 -18.49 -7.40
C ALA A 4 26.18 -17.37 -7.46
N THR A 5 26.61 -16.12 -7.31
CA THR A 5 25.75 -14.93 -7.42
C THR A 5 25.17 -14.77 -8.82
N PHE A 6 25.98 -15.03 -9.86
CA PHE A 6 25.54 -14.99 -11.26
C PHE A 6 24.52 -16.10 -11.59
N ASN A 7 24.75 -17.33 -11.11
CA ASN A 7 23.78 -18.42 -11.25
C ASN A 7 22.51 -18.22 -10.42
N THR A 8 22.54 -17.48 -9.31
CA THR A 8 21.31 -17.10 -8.61
C THR A 8 20.55 -15.96 -9.32
N MET A 9 21.25 -15.05 -10.00
CA MET A 9 20.63 -13.95 -10.76
C MET A 9 20.07 -14.39 -12.12
N PHE A 10 20.69 -15.36 -12.80
CA PHE A 10 20.27 -15.87 -14.13
C PHE A 10 19.84 -17.34 -14.13
N GLY A 11 19.83 -18.01 -12.99
CA GLY A 11 19.22 -19.32 -12.85
C GLY A 11 17.70 -19.24 -12.94
N PHE A 12 17.01 -20.38 -12.98
CA PHE A 12 15.56 -20.45 -13.15
C PHE A 12 14.80 -19.53 -12.18
N ILE A 13 15.23 -19.48 -10.92
CA ILE A 13 14.72 -18.58 -9.87
C ILE A 13 14.97 -17.10 -10.24
N GLY A 14 16.19 -16.76 -10.63
CA GLY A 14 16.57 -15.41 -11.01
C GLY A 14 15.89 -14.91 -12.29
N VAL A 15 15.62 -15.76 -13.27
CA VAL A 15 14.83 -15.41 -14.48
C VAL A 15 13.35 -15.33 -14.16
N PHE A 16 12.81 -16.22 -13.30
CA PHE A 16 11.44 -16.13 -12.83
C PHE A 16 11.24 -14.80 -12.09
N TYR A 17 12.01 -14.49 -11.06
CA TYR A 17 11.85 -13.23 -10.35
C TYR A 17 12.37 -12.01 -11.13
N GLY A 18 13.35 -12.18 -12.02
CA GLY A 18 13.93 -11.09 -12.80
C GLY A 18 13.08 -10.64 -13.98
N VAL A 19 12.26 -11.51 -14.56
CA VAL A 19 11.36 -11.20 -15.69
C VAL A 19 9.89 -11.21 -15.27
N LEU A 20 9.45 -12.19 -14.48
CA LEU A 20 8.05 -12.28 -14.06
C LEU A 20 7.69 -11.14 -13.11
N LEU A 21 8.58 -10.76 -12.18
CA LEU A 21 8.31 -9.67 -11.25
C LEU A 21 8.10 -8.33 -11.98
N PRO A 22 8.98 -7.85 -12.88
CA PRO A 22 8.71 -6.61 -13.62
C PRO A 22 7.53 -6.75 -14.57
N LEU A 23 7.27 -7.93 -15.17
CA LEU A 23 6.11 -8.14 -16.02
C LEU A 23 4.80 -8.03 -15.21
N VAL A 24 4.75 -8.65 -14.03
CA VAL A 24 3.61 -8.55 -13.10
C VAL A 24 3.46 -7.12 -12.60
N LEU A 25 4.56 -6.43 -12.28
CA LEU A 25 4.53 -5.05 -11.83
C LEU A 25 4.01 -4.11 -12.94
N LEU A 26 4.44 -4.34 -14.19
CA LEU A 26 3.95 -3.62 -15.36
C LEU A 26 2.47 -3.94 -15.65
N GLN A 27 2.07 -5.20 -15.47
CA GLN A 27 0.67 -5.62 -15.58
C GLN A 27 -0.21 -4.95 -14.52
N PHE A 28 0.24 -4.89 -13.27
CA PHE A 28 -0.43 -4.15 -12.20
C PHE A 28 -0.52 -2.67 -12.53
N LEU A 29 0.58 -2.06 -13.02
CA LEU A 29 0.60 -0.66 -13.41
C LEU A 29 -0.40 -0.37 -14.55
N ALA A 30 -0.47 -1.26 -15.55
CA ALA A 30 -1.42 -1.17 -16.65
C ALA A 30 -2.87 -1.33 -16.16
N LEU A 31 -3.12 -2.30 -15.28
CA LEU A 31 -4.44 -2.52 -14.66
C LEU A 31 -4.87 -1.36 -13.78
N LEU A 32 -3.94 -0.61 -13.20
CA LEU A 32 -4.21 0.63 -12.48
C LEU A 32 -4.50 1.80 -13.43
N LEU A 33 -3.79 1.88 -14.56
CA LEU A 33 -3.93 2.94 -15.56
C LEU A 33 -5.30 2.90 -16.27
N ILE A 34 -5.76 1.70 -16.63
CA ILE A 34 -6.97 1.48 -17.43
C ILE A 34 -8.24 2.09 -16.78
N PRO A 35 -8.62 1.77 -15.53
CA PRO A 35 -9.81 2.34 -14.91
C PRO A 35 -9.66 3.85 -14.64
N THR A 36 -8.46 4.36 -14.35
CA THR A 36 -8.24 5.81 -14.22
C THR A 36 -8.46 6.57 -15.52
N LEU A 37 -7.94 6.06 -16.65
CA LEU A 37 -8.06 6.72 -17.95
C LEU A 37 -9.47 6.57 -18.54
N LEU A 38 -10.16 5.46 -18.27
CA LEU A 38 -11.54 5.25 -18.73
C LEU A 38 -12.55 6.16 -18.02
N HIS A 39 -12.30 6.54 -16.76
CA HIS A 39 -13.22 7.36 -15.98
C HIS A 39 -12.89 8.86 -16.02
N HIS A 40 -11.63 9.22 -16.26
CA HIS A 40 -11.19 10.61 -16.31
C HIS A 40 -10.92 11.04 -17.77
N LYS A 41 -11.75 11.94 -18.30
CA LYS A 41 -11.51 12.67 -19.56
C LYS A 41 -10.41 13.74 -19.42
N GLY A 42 -9.50 13.58 -18.46
CA GLY A 42 -8.45 14.53 -18.12
C GLY A 42 -7.09 14.15 -18.72
N ASP A 43 -6.10 15.02 -18.52
CA ASP A 43 -4.74 14.85 -19.03
C ASP A 43 -4.08 13.59 -18.47
N ALA A 44 -3.67 12.68 -19.35
CA ALA A 44 -2.99 11.43 -19.01
C ALA A 44 -1.69 11.65 -18.19
N ILE A 45 -1.10 12.85 -18.30
CA ILE A 45 0.08 13.28 -17.56
C ILE A 45 -0.21 13.37 -16.05
N GLU A 46 -1.38 13.86 -15.67
CA GLU A 46 -1.76 14.02 -14.27
C GLU A 46 -2.03 12.67 -13.59
N VAL A 47 -2.64 11.74 -14.34
CA VAL A 47 -2.79 10.34 -13.92
C VAL A 47 -1.43 9.67 -13.74
N GLY A 48 -0.52 9.87 -14.69
CA GLY A 48 0.85 9.36 -14.60
C GLY A 48 1.61 9.88 -13.38
N LYS A 49 1.48 11.18 -13.07
CA LYS A 49 2.06 11.80 -11.87
C LYS A 49 1.49 11.20 -10.59
N ALA A 50 0.19 10.96 -10.52
CA ALA A 50 -0.46 10.36 -9.35
C ALA A 50 0.04 8.92 -9.08
N ILE A 51 0.20 8.13 -10.14
CA ILE A 51 0.71 6.76 -10.06
C ILE A 51 2.21 6.74 -9.71
N TYR A 52 2.99 7.67 -10.25
CA TYR A 52 4.39 7.84 -9.87
C TYR A 52 4.54 8.17 -8.37
N CYS A 53 3.72 9.09 -7.85
CA CYS A 53 3.72 9.40 -6.42
C CYS A 53 3.34 8.17 -5.58
N LEU A 54 2.31 7.42 -6.00
CA LEU A 54 1.92 6.16 -5.33
C LEU A 54 3.07 5.14 -5.25
N LEU A 55 3.80 4.95 -6.35
CA LEU A 55 4.92 4.00 -6.37
C LEU A 55 6.04 4.42 -5.42
N LEU A 56 6.34 5.72 -5.33
CA LEU A 56 7.38 6.23 -4.45
C LEU A 56 6.95 6.32 -2.99
N GLU A 57 5.68 6.61 -2.70
CA GLU A 57 5.10 6.44 -1.36
C GLU A 57 5.19 4.97 -0.92
N GLY A 58 4.80 4.03 -1.80
CA GLY A 58 4.92 2.59 -1.54
C GLY A 58 6.36 2.16 -1.29
N LEU A 59 7.31 2.65 -2.10
CA LEU A 59 8.75 2.39 -1.91
C LEU A 59 9.25 2.96 -0.58
N GLY A 60 8.83 4.18 -0.21
CA GLY A 60 9.17 4.80 1.06
C GLY A 60 8.66 3.99 2.24
N LEU A 61 7.44 3.47 2.14
CA LEU A 61 6.86 2.59 3.15
C LEU A 61 7.64 1.26 3.25
N ILE A 62 8.05 0.66 2.13
CA ILE A 62 8.91 -0.54 2.15
C ILE A 62 10.25 -0.24 2.85
N LEU A 63 10.91 0.89 2.53
CA LEU A 63 12.17 1.28 3.17
C LEU A 63 12.01 1.53 4.67
N LEU A 64 10.91 2.18 5.09
CA LEU A 64 10.57 2.35 6.51
C LEU A 64 10.44 1.01 7.22
N THR A 65 9.81 0.01 6.59
CA THR A 65 9.68 -1.33 7.19
C THR A 65 11.00 -2.09 7.24
N ALA A 66 11.79 -2.00 6.17
CA ALA A 66 13.09 -2.66 6.06
C ALA A 66 14.10 -2.10 7.07
N GLY A 67 14.04 -0.79 7.36
CA GLY A 67 14.85 -0.17 8.41
C GLY A 67 14.27 -0.37 9.81
N GLY A 68 12.94 -0.24 9.98
CA GLY A 68 12.30 -0.21 11.29
C GLY A 68 12.19 -1.58 11.98
N ILE A 69 11.79 -2.62 11.25
CA ILE A 69 11.56 -3.95 11.84
C ILE A 69 12.85 -4.54 12.44
N PRO A 70 14.00 -4.56 11.73
CA PRO A 70 15.24 -5.10 12.29
C PRO A 70 15.75 -4.31 13.49
N THR A 71 15.55 -2.98 13.50
CA THR A 71 15.91 -2.13 14.63
C THR A 71 15.08 -2.44 15.87
N VAL A 72 13.76 -2.56 15.73
CA VAL A 72 12.87 -2.95 16.84
C VAL A 72 13.20 -4.37 17.32
N TYR A 73 13.50 -5.29 16.40
CA TYR A 73 13.93 -6.65 16.73
C TYR A 73 15.21 -6.65 17.58
N SER A 74 16.25 -5.93 17.17
CA SER A 74 17.51 -5.85 17.91
C SER A 74 17.36 -5.33 19.34
N VAL A 75 16.49 -4.33 19.54
CA VAL A 75 16.24 -3.78 20.87
C VAL A 75 15.50 -4.78 21.76
N LEU A 76 14.52 -5.51 21.20
CA LEU A 76 13.70 -6.46 21.96
C LEU A 76 14.40 -7.80 22.21
N SER A 77 15.26 -8.26 21.30
CA SER A 77 16.04 -9.49 21.45
C SER A 77 17.26 -9.31 22.35
N GLY A 78 17.64 -8.07 22.67
CA GLY A 78 18.90 -7.76 23.37
C GLY A 78 20.15 -8.03 22.53
N SER A 79 20.00 -8.40 21.24
CA SER A 79 21.12 -8.56 20.31
C SER A 79 21.45 -7.20 19.70
N LEU A 80 22.37 -6.47 20.35
CA LEU A 80 22.83 -5.17 19.86
C LEU A 80 23.43 -5.32 18.45
N LEU A 81 22.83 -4.62 17.48
CA LEU A 81 23.43 -4.44 16.15
C LEU A 81 24.78 -3.74 16.28
N GLN A 82 25.73 -4.05 15.41
CA GLN A 82 26.97 -3.27 15.34
C GLN A 82 26.65 -1.82 14.96
N ASP A 83 27.39 -0.85 15.51
CA ASP A 83 27.14 0.59 15.32
C ASP A 83 26.92 0.99 13.85
N ARG A 84 27.70 0.37 12.94
CA ARG A 84 27.57 0.60 11.48
C ARG A 84 26.26 0.07 10.91
N GLN A 85 25.78 -1.07 11.37
CA GLN A 85 24.52 -1.67 10.92
C GLN A 85 23.33 -0.86 11.43
N TYR A 86 23.39 -0.40 12.68
CA TYR A 86 22.36 0.46 13.25
C TYR A 86 22.25 1.78 12.49
N LEU A 87 23.38 2.45 12.20
CA LEU A 87 23.41 3.68 11.42
C LEU A 87 22.87 3.45 10.00
N ALA A 88 23.25 2.35 9.35
CA ALA A 88 22.73 2.00 8.02
C ALA A 88 21.20 1.80 8.02
N LEU A 89 20.67 1.06 9.00
CA LEU A 89 19.22 0.87 9.15
C LEU A 89 18.49 2.18 9.43
N LEU A 90 19.06 3.04 10.27
CA LEU A 90 18.52 4.36 10.58
C LEU A 90 18.51 5.26 9.35
N LEU A 91 19.57 5.24 8.52
CA LEU A 91 19.63 5.98 7.27
C LEU A 91 18.59 5.46 6.26
N ILE A 92 18.45 4.15 6.12
CA ILE A 92 17.42 3.54 5.27
C ILE A 92 16.03 3.96 5.73
N PHE A 93 15.78 3.92 7.04
CA PHE A 93 14.53 4.37 7.63
C PHE A 93 14.27 5.87 7.38
N ALA A 94 15.26 6.72 7.62
CA ALA A 94 15.16 8.16 7.41
C ALA A 94 14.93 8.51 5.93
N ALA A 95 15.65 7.84 5.02
CA ALA A 95 15.48 8.00 3.59
C ALA A 95 14.08 7.54 3.14
N GLY A 96 13.60 6.42 3.65
CA GLY A 96 12.24 5.92 3.40
C GLY A 96 11.17 6.91 3.88
N GLY A 97 11.32 7.44 5.10
CA GLY A 97 10.43 8.44 5.67
C GLY A 97 10.41 9.76 4.89
N LEU A 98 11.59 10.25 4.50
CA LEU A 98 11.70 11.45 3.67
C LEU A 98 11.07 11.25 2.29
N LEU A 99 11.31 10.10 1.65
CA LEU A 99 10.74 9.76 0.35
C LEU A 99 9.20 9.70 0.44
N PHE A 100 8.68 9.06 1.48
CA PHE A 100 7.24 8.96 1.73
C PHE A 100 6.61 10.35 1.93
N LEU A 101 7.16 11.17 2.84
CA LEU A 101 6.62 12.50 3.14
C LEU A 101 6.72 13.46 1.95
N TRP A 102 7.82 13.39 1.20
CA TRP A 102 7.99 14.23 0.01
C TRP A 102 6.94 13.91 -1.04
N HIS A 103 6.69 12.63 -1.33
CA HIS A 103 5.73 12.23 -2.35
C HIS A 103 4.29 12.40 -1.89
N ASP A 104 3.98 12.20 -0.61
CA ASP A 104 2.67 12.54 -0.05
C ASP A 104 2.38 14.04 -0.21
N HIS A 105 3.37 14.90 0.03
CA HIS A 105 3.23 16.34 -0.22
C HIS A 105 2.99 16.65 -1.71
N LEU A 106 3.73 16.00 -2.63
CA LEU A 106 3.49 16.17 -4.07
C LEU A 106 2.11 15.66 -4.49
N MET A 107 1.59 14.60 -3.87
CA MET A 107 0.28 14.02 -4.18
C MET A 107 -0.87 14.97 -3.81
N HIS A 108 -0.67 15.85 -2.83
CA HIS A 108 -1.63 16.91 -2.50
C HIS A 108 -1.78 17.97 -3.59
N SER A 109 -0.78 18.15 -4.45
CA SER A 109 -0.82 19.08 -5.60
C SER A 109 -1.62 18.54 -6.80
N VAL A 110 -2.03 17.27 -6.78
CA VAL A 110 -2.78 16.60 -7.85
C VAL A 110 -4.28 16.72 -7.60
N ASP A 111 -5.08 16.80 -8.67
CA ASP A 111 -6.52 16.91 -8.58
C ASP A 111 -7.17 15.79 -7.74
N LYS A 112 -8.18 16.18 -6.94
CA LYS A 112 -8.85 15.30 -5.98
C LYS A 112 -9.48 14.07 -6.63
N SER A 113 -9.97 14.20 -7.87
CA SER A 113 -10.58 13.10 -8.63
C SER A 113 -9.56 12.06 -9.07
N VAL A 114 -8.34 12.48 -9.43
CA VAL A 114 -7.28 11.60 -9.92
C VAL A 114 -6.57 10.90 -8.77
N ARG A 115 -6.31 11.62 -7.66
CA ARG A 115 -5.61 11.07 -6.50
C ARG A 115 -6.42 10.06 -5.68
N ALA A 116 -7.75 10.06 -5.81
CA ALA A 116 -8.63 9.21 -5.02
C ALA A 116 -8.36 7.71 -5.26
N LEU A 117 -8.09 7.31 -6.50
CA LEU A 117 -7.85 5.90 -6.79
C LEU A 117 -6.49 5.41 -6.25
N PRO A 118 -5.35 6.05 -6.56
CA PRO A 118 -4.05 5.65 -6.01
C PRO A 118 -4.03 5.61 -4.48
N GLN A 119 -4.62 6.62 -3.83
CA GLN A 119 -4.70 6.67 -2.38
C GLN A 119 -5.55 5.53 -1.80
N ALA A 120 -6.66 5.18 -2.45
CA ALA A 120 -7.46 4.01 -2.06
C ALA A 120 -6.65 2.71 -2.21
N ILE A 121 -5.88 2.55 -3.29
CA ILE A 121 -5.04 1.38 -3.51
C ILE A 121 -3.99 1.24 -2.41
N LEU A 122 -3.28 2.32 -2.08
CA LEU A 122 -2.30 2.29 -0.99
C LEU A 122 -2.96 1.92 0.33
N PHE A 123 -4.10 2.53 0.64
CA PHE A 123 -4.86 2.27 1.87
C PHE A 123 -5.28 0.79 1.98
N PHE A 124 -5.87 0.22 0.91
CA PHE A 124 -6.26 -1.17 0.90
C PHE A 124 -5.07 -2.13 0.87
N ALA A 125 -3.97 -1.77 0.20
CA ALA A 125 -2.74 -2.55 0.19
C ALA A 125 -2.14 -2.63 1.60
N VAL A 126 -1.99 -1.50 2.29
CA VAL A 126 -1.49 -1.46 3.67
C VAL A 126 -2.41 -2.24 4.61
N ARG A 127 -3.74 -2.13 4.44
CA ARG A 127 -4.70 -2.90 5.22
C ARG A 127 -4.58 -4.40 4.99
N LEU A 128 -4.43 -4.82 3.74
CA LEU A 128 -4.25 -6.22 3.36
C LEU A 128 -2.95 -6.78 3.94
N VAL A 129 -1.86 -6.02 3.85
CA VAL A 129 -0.56 -6.39 4.44
C VAL A 129 -0.68 -6.50 5.96
N GLY A 130 -1.38 -5.56 6.62
CA GLY A 130 -1.62 -5.60 8.06
C GLY A 130 -2.37 -6.85 8.51
N ILE A 131 -3.50 -7.16 7.87
CA ILE A 131 -4.29 -8.37 8.16
C ILE A 131 -3.47 -9.63 7.85
N GLY A 132 -2.77 -9.65 6.71
CA GLY A 132 -1.90 -10.75 6.32
C GLY A 132 -0.80 -11.01 7.35
N ALA A 133 -0.15 -9.96 7.86
CA ALA A 133 0.87 -10.04 8.90
C ALA A 133 0.32 -10.57 10.23
N ILE A 134 -0.89 -10.16 10.63
CA ILE A 134 -1.57 -10.69 11.83
C ILE A 134 -1.83 -12.18 11.68
N VAL A 135 -2.48 -12.60 10.58
CA VAL A 135 -2.81 -14.00 10.33
C VAL A 135 -1.54 -14.84 10.22
N PHE A 136 -0.54 -14.35 9.49
CA PHE A 136 0.76 -15.02 9.35
C PHE A 136 1.46 -15.17 10.71
N SER A 137 1.45 -14.15 11.55
CA SER A 137 2.06 -14.23 12.88
C SER A 137 1.36 -15.26 13.77
N ILE A 138 0.02 -15.26 13.80
CA ILE A 138 -0.76 -16.25 14.57
C ILE A 138 -0.46 -17.66 14.07
N LEU A 139 -0.53 -17.86 12.75
CA LEU A 139 -0.28 -19.18 12.15
C LEU A 139 1.15 -19.63 12.41
N SER A 140 2.13 -18.74 12.27
CA SER A 140 3.53 -19.02 12.53
C SER A 140 3.77 -19.38 14.00
N LEU A 141 3.12 -18.70 14.94
CA LEU A 141 3.23 -19.00 16.36
C LEU A 141 2.61 -20.35 16.71
N VAL A 142 1.43 -20.65 16.16
CA VAL A 142 0.78 -21.96 16.31
C VAL A 142 1.66 -23.08 15.76
N LEU A 143 2.25 -22.88 14.57
CA LEU A 143 3.15 -23.84 13.96
C LEU A 143 4.39 -24.07 14.82
N SER A 144 5.02 -23.01 15.34
CA SER A 144 6.18 -23.11 16.23
C SER A 144 5.88 -23.94 17.50
N VAL A 145 4.67 -23.83 18.06
CA VAL A 145 4.24 -24.60 19.24
C VAL A 145 3.98 -26.07 18.88
N ILE A 146 3.31 -26.34 17.76
CA ILE A 146 2.96 -27.70 17.33
C ILE A 146 4.20 -28.50 16.91
N LEU A 147 5.13 -27.87 16.18
CA LEU A 147 6.33 -28.55 15.67
C LEU A 147 7.37 -28.84 16.76
N HIS A 148 7.13 -28.43 18.01
CA HIS A 148 7.95 -28.75 19.18
C HIS A 148 9.46 -28.67 18.86
N GLN A 149 9.93 -27.48 18.44
CA GLN A 149 11.36 -27.27 18.24
C GLN A 149 12.05 -27.53 19.59
N GLU A 150 12.70 -28.69 19.73
CA GLU A 150 13.26 -29.22 20.98
C GLU A 150 14.32 -28.31 21.62
N THR A 151 14.76 -27.29 20.89
CA THR A 151 15.57 -26.19 21.37
C THR A 151 14.87 -24.87 21.01
N LEU A 152 13.86 -24.49 21.78
CA LEU A 152 13.31 -23.14 21.72
C LEU A 152 14.43 -22.16 22.08
N GLU A 153 15.10 -21.61 21.07
CA GLU A 153 16.16 -20.63 21.27
C GLU A 153 15.61 -19.44 22.07
N GLN A 154 16.46 -18.90 22.93
CA GLN A 154 16.13 -17.72 23.73
C GLN A 154 15.72 -16.59 22.76
N ASN A 155 14.48 -16.10 22.91
CA ASN A 155 13.81 -15.08 22.07
C ASN A 155 13.02 -15.57 20.83
N TRP A 156 12.72 -16.87 20.69
CA TRP A 156 11.91 -17.39 19.56
C TRP A 156 10.56 -16.68 19.35
N TRP A 157 9.91 -16.21 20.44
CA TRP A 157 8.61 -15.55 20.39
C TRP A 157 8.68 -14.09 19.92
N VAL A 158 9.84 -13.44 20.06
CA VAL A 158 10.01 -11.99 19.85
C VAL A 158 9.66 -11.59 18.42
N LEU A 159 10.12 -12.36 17.43
CA LEU A 159 9.83 -12.08 16.01
C LEU A 159 8.32 -12.16 15.71
N HIS A 160 7.64 -13.19 16.22
CA HIS A 160 6.20 -13.36 16.02
C HIS A 160 5.43 -12.19 16.65
N THR A 161 5.79 -11.79 17.87
CA THR A 161 5.17 -10.64 18.55
C THR A 161 5.41 -9.33 17.81
N ILE A 162 6.62 -9.08 17.29
CA ILE A 162 6.91 -7.87 16.50
C ILE A 162 6.05 -7.83 15.24
N VAL A 163 5.98 -8.94 14.49
CA VAL A 163 5.16 -9.02 13.27
C VAL A 163 3.68 -8.85 13.60
N PHE A 164 3.21 -9.39 14.73
CA PHE A 164 1.83 -9.21 15.19
C PHE A 164 1.53 -7.74 15.53
N ILE A 165 2.38 -7.09 16.33
CA ILE A 165 2.23 -5.68 16.70
C ILE A 165 2.30 -4.79 15.45
N TYR A 166 3.23 -5.08 14.55
CA TYR A 166 3.36 -4.36 13.29
C TYR A 166 2.11 -4.51 12.41
N GLY A 167 1.60 -5.74 12.26
CA GLY A 167 0.35 -5.99 11.53
C GLY A 167 -0.85 -5.30 12.17
N ALA A 168 -0.95 -5.33 13.51
CA ALA A 168 -1.98 -4.61 14.26
C ALA A 168 -1.87 -3.09 14.09
N PHE A 169 -0.65 -2.55 14.08
CA PHE A 169 -0.40 -1.13 13.83
C PHE A 169 -0.83 -0.72 12.41
N LEU A 170 -0.47 -1.48 11.38
CA LEU A 170 -0.91 -1.21 10.01
C LEU A 170 -2.43 -1.29 9.86
N TRP A 171 -3.04 -2.29 10.48
CA TRP A 171 -4.49 -2.42 10.50
C TRP A 171 -5.14 -1.24 11.22
N TRP A 172 -4.59 -0.80 12.36
CA TRP A 172 -5.06 0.36 13.09
C TRP A 172 -4.96 1.66 12.28
N CYS A 173 -3.83 1.89 11.62
CA CYS A 173 -3.62 3.04 10.72
C CYS A 173 -4.63 3.07 9.56
N THR A 174 -5.16 1.91 9.17
CA THR A 174 -6.18 1.77 8.13
C THR A 174 -7.61 1.56 8.68
N SER A 175 -7.81 1.72 9.99
CA SER A 175 -9.13 1.56 10.62
C SER A 175 -9.86 2.88 10.85
N PHE A 176 -9.24 4.04 10.60
CA PHE A 176 -9.92 5.34 10.68
C PHE A 176 -10.90 5.52 9.52
N ASP A 177 -12.16 5.12 9.76
CA ASP A 177 -13.33 5.19 8.88
C ASP A 177 -13.63 6.57 8.27
N HIS A 178 -13.02 7.63 8.77
CA HIS A 178 -13.21 9.00 8.28
C HIS A 178 -12.60 9.19 6.88
N LEU A 179 -11.43 8.58 6.63
CA LEU A 179 -10.72 8.75 5.36
C LEU A 179 -11.44 8.04 4.20
N GLY A 180 -11.99 6.85 4.44
CA GLY A 180 -12.79 6.12 3.44
C GLY A 180 -14.07 6.86 3.08
N LYS A 181 -14.80 7.42 4.05
CA LYS A 181 -16.04 8.15 3.81
C LYS A 181 -15.81 9.44 3.00
N ASP A 182 -14.69 10.11 3.19
CA ASP A 182 -14.35 11.34 2.44
C ASP A 182 -13.73 11.05 1.06
N LEU A 183 -12.95 9.97 0.90
CA LEU A 183 -12.47 9.50 -0.41
C LEU A 183 -13.61 9.07 -1.33
N PHE A 184 -14.61 8.35 -0.81
CA PHE A 184 -15.78 7.93 -1.58
C PHE A 184 -16.86 9.01 -1.72
N LYS A 185 -16.82 10.09 -0.92
CA LYS A 185 -17.66 11.30 -1.14
C LYS A 185 -17.05 12.26 -2.16
N ALA A 186 -15.72 12.36 -2.24
CA ALA A 186 -15.04 13.33 -3.09
C ALA A 186 -14.81 12.85 -4.54
N GLY A 187 -14.81 11.54 -4.79
CA GLY A 187 -14.84 10.99 -6.14
C GLY A 187 -16.28 10.72 -6.59
N PRO A 188 -16.67 11.02 -7.84
CA PRO A 188 -17.91 10.49 -8.40
C PRO A 188 -17.73 9.01 -8.70
N PHE A 189 -17.40 8.18 -7.70
CA PHE A 189 -17.60 6.73 -7.76
C PHE A 189 -19.07 6.39 -7.42
N GLY A 190 -19.97 7.36 -7.65
CA GLY A 190 -21.39 7.19 -7.52
C GLY A 190 -21.94 6.36 -8.68
N PHE A 191 -22.19 5.09 -8.40
CA PHE A 191 -23.25 4.32 -9.06
C PHE A 191 -24.66 4.92 -8.85
N ALA A 192 -24.78 6.11 -8.25
CA ALA A 192 -26.02 6.84 -8.02
C ALA A 192 -26.02 8.15 -8.82
N GLY A 193 -26.70 8.17 -9.98
CA GLY A 193 -26.80 9.40 -10.74
C GLY A 193 -27.70 9.44 -11.97
N LYS A 194 -28.26 8.32 -12.46
CA LYS A 194 -29.32 8.39 -13.49
C LYS A 194 -30.68 8.80 -12.93
N ALA A 195 -30.88 8.81 -11.62
CA ALA A 195 -32.15 9.22 -11.00
C ALA A 195 -32.34 10.75 -10.89
N SER A 196 -31.26 11.53 -10.79
CA SER A 196 -31.36 12.99 -10.55
C SER A 196 -31.72 13.81 -11.80
N ARG A 197 -31.32 13.36 -13.00
CA ARG A 197 -31.75 14.02 -14.25
C ARG A 197 -33.21 13.75 -14.61
N SER A 198 -33.78 12.60 -14.22
CA SER A 198 -35.19 12.27 -14.46
C SER A 198 -36.15 13.13 -13.60
N ALA A 199 -35.82 13.33 -12.31
CA ALA A 199 -36.62 14.17 -11.43
C ALA A 199 -36.62 15.66 -11.84
N LYS A 200 -35.48 16.16 -12.35
CA LYS A 200 -35.38 17.55 -12.82
C LYS A 200 -36.11 17.78 -14.16
N LEU A 201 -36.11 16.80 -15.06
CA LEU A 201 -36.88 16.87 -16.31
C LEU A 201 -38.39 16.76 -16.07
N SER A 202 -38.82 15.91 -15.13
CA SER A 202 -40.23 15.77 -14.76
C SER A 202 -40.82 17.07 -14.18
N ASN A 203 -40.11 17.73 -13.26
CA ASN A 203 -40.57 18.99 -12.67
C ASN A 203 -40.54 20.15 -13.68
N THR A 204 -39.60 20.15 -14.62
CA THR A 204 -39.54 21.19 -15.66
C THR A 204 -40.68 21.03 -16.66
N LEU A 205 -40.99 19.79 -17.08
CA LEU A 205 -42.13 19.51 -17.97
C LEU A 205 -43.49 19.82 -17.30
N LEU A 206 -43.65 19.49 -16.02
CA LEU A 206 -44.85 19.82 -15.25
C LEU A 206 -45.05 21.34 -15.12
N SER A 207 -43.97 22.12 -14.98
CA SER A 207 -44.06 23.58 -14.91
C SER A 207 -44.45 24.24 -16.25
N VAL A 208 -44.05 23.65 -17.39
CA VAL A 208 -44.40 24.14 -18.72
C VAL A 208 -45.87 23.83 -19.07
N ILE A 209 -46.37 22.67 -18.66
CA ILE A 209 -47.78 22.29 -18.89
C ILE A 209 -48.72 23.15 -18.03
N ARG A 210 -48.32 23.50 -16.81
CA ARG A 210 -49.14 24.32 -15.89
C ARG A 210 -49.22 25.80 -16.30
N LYS A 211 -48.31 26.28 -17.14
CA LYS A 211 -48.29 27.67 -17.66
C LYS A 211 -49.09 27.83 -18.96
N LYS A 212 -49.63 26.75 -19.52
CA LYS A 212 -50.36 26.72 -20.81
C LYS A 212 -51.86 26.45 -20.68
N ARG A 213 -52.39 26.36 -19.45
CA ARG A 213 -53.82 26.47 -19.11
C ARG A 213 -54.04 27.78 -18.40
#